data_AF-A0A5N0DU44-F1
#
_entry.id   AF-A0A5N0DU44-F1
#
_cell.length_a   1.000
_cell.length_b   1.000
_cell.length_c   1.000
_cell.angle_alpha   90.00
_cell.angle_beta   90.00
_cell.angle_gamma   90.00
#
_symmetry.space_group_name_H-M   'P 1'
#
loop_
_entity.id
_entity.type
_entity.pdbx_description
1 polymer ?
#
loop_
_entity_poly.entity_id
_entity_poly.type
_entity_poly.pdbx_seq_one_letter_code
_entity_poly.pdbx_strand_id
1 'polypeptide(L)'
;MTKDLTQLEILTELQPVAEQNLNRHLALAKDWHPHDYIPWDEGRNFAAMGGQDWAPEQSKLSEVAKVAMITNLLTEDNLPSYHREIAENFSQDGAWGTWVGRWTAEENRHGIAIRDYLVVTRGVDPVALEAARMIHMTNGVAAPDNWGGF
;
A
#
# COMPACT_ATOMS: atom_id res chain seq x y z
N MET A 1 -19.79 32.37 -18.91
CA MET A 1 -20.13 30.93 -18.92
C MET A 1 -18.86 30.19 -18.55
N THR A 2 -18.92 29.30 -17.57
CA THR A 2 -17.86 28.30 -17.35
C THR A 2 -17.81 27.37 -18.55
N LYS A 3 -16.62 27.14 -19.11
CA LYS A 3 -16.42 26.17 -20.19
C LYS A 3 -16.45 24.79 -19.55
N ASP A 4 -17.31 23.89 -20.05
CA ASP A 4 -17.25 22.49 -19.67
C ASP A 4 -16.00 21.89 -20.33
N LEU A 5 -15.04 21.49 -19.49
CA LEU A 5 -13.79 20.87 -19.92
C LEU A 5 -13.96 19.35 -19.93
N THR A 6 -13.35 18.70 -20.91
CA THR A 6 -13.14 17.25 -20.86
C THR A 6 -12.16 16.88 -19.75
N GLN A 7 -12.13 15.62 -19.34
CA GLN A 7 -11.19 15.17 -18.29
C GLN A 7 -9.72 15.40 -18.64
N LEU A 8 -9.37 15.19 -19.90
CA LEU A 8 -8.03 15.48 -20.38
C LEU A 8 -7.69 16.97 -20.29
N GLU A 9 -8.63 17.85 -20.66
CA GLU A 9 -8.42 19.30 -20.53
C GLU A 9 -8.29 19.71 -19.05
N ILE A 10 -9.07 19.14 -18.14
CA ILE A 10 -8.96 19.39 -16.70
C ILE A 10 -7.57 18.97 -16.18
N LEU A 11 -7.13 17.76 -16.51
CA LEU A 11 -5.81 17.26 -16.09
C LEU A 11 -4.67 18.13 -16.65
N THR A 12 -4.81 18.63 -17.87
CA THR A 12 -3.84 19.52 -18.51
C THR A 12 -3.78 20.87 -17.81
N GLU A 13 -4.94 21.50 -17.56
CA GLU A 13 -5.03 22.79 -16.86
C GLU A 13 -4.49 22.72 -15.42
N LEU A 14 -4.68 21.58 -14.75
CA LEU A 14 -4.20 21.36 -13.38
C LEU A 14 -2.72 20.98 -13.30
N GLN A 15 -2.05 20.63 -14.41
CA GLN A 15 -0.68 20.13 -14.39
C GLN A 15 0.33 21.07 -13.69
N PRO A 16 0.30 22.40 -13.89
CA PRO A 16 1.23 23.30 -13.17
C PRO A 16 1.01 23.30 -11.65
N VAL A 17 -0.24 23.18 -11.21
CA VAL A 17 -0.59 23.10 -9.78
C VAL A 17 -0.17 21.75 -9.20
N ALA A 18 -0.35 20.66 -9.95
CA ALA A 18 0.12 19.34 -9.58
C ALA A 18 1.64 19.31 -9.43
N GLU A 19 2.36 19.92 -10.38
CA GLU A 19 3.82 20.03 -10.32
C GLU A 19 4.30 20.81 -9.10
N GLN A 20 3.68 21.96 -8.80
CA GLN A 20 4.01 22.74 -7.61
C GLN A 20 3.83 21.91 -6.33
N ASN A 21 2.75 21.13 -6.24
CA ASN A 21 2.47 20.30 -5.07
C ASN A 21 3.37 19.07 -4.98
N LEU A 22 3.69 18.45 -6.11
CA LEU A 22 4.67 17.36 -6.19
C LEU A 22 6.04 17.86 -5.70
N ASN A 23 6.52 18.99 -6.21
CA ASN A 23 7.79 19.57 -5.78
C ASN A 23 7.79 19.93 -4.29
N ARG A 24 6.68 20.47 -3.78
CA ARG A 24 6.50 20.72 -2.34
C ARG A 24 6.53 19.43 -1.53
N HIS A 25 5.85 18.37 -1.97
CA HIS A 25 5.85 17.06 -1.33
C HIS A 25 7.28 16.50 -1.26
N LEU A 26 7.98 16.46 -2.40
CA LEU A 26 9.34 15.95 -2.48
C LEU A 26 10.32 16.72 -1.58
N ALA A 27 10.15 18.03 -1.42
CA ALA A 27 10.98 18.85 -0.55
C ALA A 27 10.70 18.63 0.96
N LEU A 28 9.51 18.18 1.32
CA LEU A 28 9.07 17.98 2.71
C LEU A 28 9.09 16.51 3.14
N ALA A 29 9.08 15.58 2.18
CA ALA A 29 9.05 14.16 2.42
C ALA A 29 10.25 13.76 3.28
N LYS A 30 9.96 13.05 4.37
CA LYS A 30 10.99 12.50 5.24
C LYS A 30 11.31 11.09 4.79
N ASP A 31 12.59 10.81 4.67
CA ASP A 31 13.04 9.45 4.41
C ASP A 31 12.80 8.56 5.63
N TRP A 32 12.34 7.36 5.33
CA TRP A 32 12.19 6.27 6.26
C TRP A 32 12.20 4.97 5.46
N HIS A 33 12.72 3.91 6.08
CA HIS A 33 12.79 2.60 5.47
C HIS A 33 12.04 1.58 6.34
N PRO A 34 11.26 0.66 5.74
CA PRO A 34 10.53 -0.35 6.50
C PRO A 34 11.40 -1.12 7.50
N HIS A 35 12.63 -1.48 7.11
CA HIS A 35 13.54 -2.26 7.93
C HIS A 35 14.02 -1.56 9.20
N ASP A 36 13.89 -0.23 9.31
CA ASP A 36 14.26 0.51 10.51
C ASP A 36 13.24 0.30 11.66
N TYR A 37 12.06 -0.25 11.36
CA TYR A 37 10.93 -0.38 12.30
C TYR A 37 10.66 -1.82 12.74
N ILE A 38 11.45 -2.78 12.27
CA ILE A 38 11.21 -4.20 12.54
C ILE A 38 12.14 -4.67 13.65
N PRO A 39 11.63 -5.35 14.70
CA PRO A 39 12.47 -5.91 15.75
C PRO A 39 13.14 -7.19 15.26
N TRP A 40 14.13 -7.07 14.38
CA TRP A 40 14.78 -8.19 13.69
C TRP A 40 15.35 -9.26 14.63
N ASP A 41 15.76 -8.87 15.83
CA ASP A 41 16.25 -9.78 16.88
C ASP A 41 15.19 -10.80 17.35
N GLU A 42 13.90 -10.56 17.11
CA GLU A 42 12.82 -11.53 17.40
C GLU A 42 12.65 -12.60 16.31
N GLY A 43 13.27 -12.39 15.15
CA GLY A 43 13.16 -13.24 13.97
C GLY A 43 13.78 -14.61 14.18
N ARG A 44 13.05 -15.66 13.77
CA ARG A 44 13.54 -17.06 13.82
C ARG A 44 12.82 -17.93 12.78
N ASN A 45 13.52 -18.96 12.31
CA ASN A 45 13.05 -19.84 11.23
C ASN A 45 11.69 -20.50 11.52
N PHE A 46 10.89 -20.65 10.47
CA PHE A 46 9.71 -21.54 10.45
C PHE A 46 10.12 -23.00 10.22
N ALA A 47 9.20 -23.96 10.38
CA ALA A 47 9.53 -25.39 10.39
C ALA A 47 10.20 -25.85 9.08
N ALA A 48 9.78 -25.31 7.93
CA ALA A 48 10.37 -25.62 6.62
C ALA A 48 11.89 -25.30 6.54
N MET A 49 12.37 -24.38 7.37
CA MET A 49 13.79 -23.99 7.47
C MET A 49 14.42 -24.44 8.80
N GLY A 50 13.90 -25.51 9.41
CA GLY A 50 14.44 -26.13 10.61
C GLY A 50 14.13 -25.40 11.92
N GLY A 51 13.16 -24.49 11.92
CA GLY A 51 12.68 -23.85 13.14
C GLY A 51 11.33 -24.39 13.60
N GLN A 52 10.47 -23.49 14.08
CA GLN A 52 9.15 -23.83 14.62
C GLN A 52 8.09 -23.01 13.90
N ASP A 53 6.97 -23.64 13.54
CA ASP A 53 5.84 -22.91 12.99
C ASP A 53 5.16 -22.01 14.01
N TRP A 54 4.26 -21.17 13.52
CA TRP A 54 3.49 -20.25 14.35
C TRP A 54 2.56 -21.02 15.31
N ALA A 55 2.35 -20.45 16.49
CA ALA A 55 1.34 -20.89 17.45
C ALA A 55 0.72 -19.64 18.11
N PRO A 56 -0.56 -19.68 18.52
CA PRO A 56 -1.26 -18.52 19.07
C PRO A 56 -0.54 -17.82 20.23
N GLU A 57 0.14 -18.59 21.07
CA GLU A 57 0.85 -18.12 22.27
C GLU A 57 2.11 -17.30 21.93
N GLN A 58 2.59 -17.35 20.68
CA GLN A 58 3.75 -16.59 20.23
C GLN A 58 3.41 -15.11 19.98
N SER A 59 2.13 -14.80 19.75
CA SER A 59 1.69 -13.43 19.50
C SER A 59 1.54 -12.63 20.79
N LYS A 60 2.15 -11.44 20.82
CA LYS A 60 1.98 -10.45 21.88
C LYS A 60 0.83 -9.47 21.61
N LEU A 61 0.17 -9.57 20.45
CA LEU A 61 -0.89 -8.66 20.04
C LEU A 61 -2.23 -9.06 20.66
N SER A 62 -3.00 -8.05 21.10
CA SER A 62 -4.42 -8.26 21.42
C SER A 62 -5.20 -8.64 20.16
N GLU A 63 -6.36 -9.27 20.32
CA GLU A 63 -7.22 -9.63 19.18
C GLU A 63 -7.62 -8.39 18.34
N VAL A 64 -7.91 -7.26 18.99
CA VAL A 64 -8.20 -6.00 18.29
C VAL A 64 -7.01 -5.52 17.48
N ALA A 65 -5.79 -5.61 18.04
CA ALA A 65 -4.58 -5.24 17.32
C ALA A 65 -4.31 -6.17 16.14
N LYS A 66 -4.54 -7.48 16.28
CA LYS A 66 -4.41 -8.43 15.16
C LYS A 66 -5.38 -8.09 14.04
N VAL A 67 -6.66 -7.87 14.36
CA VAL A 67 -7.67 -7.50 13.36
C VAL A 67 -7.28 -6.23 12.64
N ALA A 68 -6.91 -5.17 13.38
CA ALA A 68 -6.50 -3.90 12.78
C ALA A 68 -5.29 -4.06 11.86
N MET A 69 -4.25 -4.78 12.30
CA MET A 69 -3.03 -4.99 11.53
C MET A 69 -3.27 -5.84 10.27
N ILE A 70 -4.08 -6.91 10.37
CA ILE A 70 -4.44 -7.74 9.22
C ILE A 70 -5.25 -6.91 8.21
N THR A 71 -6.30 -6.20 8.65
CA THR A 71 -7.11 -5.39 7.76
C THR A 71 -6.30 -4.30 7.07
N ASN A 72 -5.40 -3.63 7.81
CA ASN A 72 -4.55 -2.61 7.24
C ASN A 72 -3.59 -3.23 6.20
N LEU A 73 -2.91 -4.32 6.54
CA LEU A 73 -2.01 -4.98 5.61
C LEU A 73 -2.71 -5.47 4.34
N LEU A 74 -3.89 -6.09 4.45
CA LEU A 74 -4.62 -6.54 3.27
C LEU A 74 -5.02 -5.37 2.36
N THR A 75 -5.36 -4.23 2.95
CA THR A 75 -5.65 -3.00 2.21
C THR A 75 -4.38 -2.52 1.49
N GLU A 76 -3.27 -2.38 2.19
CA GLU A 76 -1.98 -1.95 1.63
C GLU A 76 -1.45 -2.89 0.53
N ASP A 77 -1.56 -4.22 0.73
CA ASP A 77 -1.13 -5.22 -0.25
C ASP A 77 -1.96 -5.18 -1.54
N ASN A 78 -3.16 -4.60 -1.51
CA ASN A 78 -3.98 -4.42 -2.70
C ASN A 78 -3.55 -3.22 -3.57
N LEU A 79 -2.41 -2.59 -3.24
CA LEU A 79 -1.76 -1.54 -4.03
C LEU A 79 -1.70 -1.80 -5.55
N PRO A 80 -1.49 -3.02 -6.07
CA PRO A 80 -1.53 -3.25 -7.51
C PRO A 80 -2.88 -2.87 -8.15
N SER A 81 -3.99 -3.11 -7.44
CA SER A 81 -5.32 -2.68 -7.89
C SER A 81 -5.42 -1.15 -7.92
N TYR A 82 -4.99 -0.48 -6.84
CA TYR A 82 -5.05 0.98 -6.75
C TYR A 82 -4.16 1.68 -7.79
N HIS A 83 -2.95 1.15 -7.98
CA HIS A 83 -2.03 1.65 -8.99
C HIS A 83 -2.63 1.55 -10.38
N ARG A 84 -3.25 0.42 -10.73
CA ARG A 84 -3.92 0.24 -12.03
C ARG A 84 -4.99 1.31 -12.25
N GLU A 85 -5.93 1.44 -11.30
CA GLU A 85 -7.01 2.43 -11.42
C GLU A 85 -6.47 3.86 -11.58
N ILE A 86 -5.45 4.23 -10.81
CA ILE A 86 -4.83 5.56 -10.90
C ILE A 86 -4.09 5.74 -12.24
N ALA A 87 -3.30 4.76 -12.66
CA ALA A 87 -2.51 4.83 -13.90
C ALA A 87 -3.37 4.82 -15.17
N GLU A 88 -4.58 4.26 -15.11
CA GLU A 88 -5.57 4.30 -16.20
C GLU A 88 -6.27 5.66 -16.31
N ASN A 89 -6.35 6.43 -15.21
CA ASN A 89 -7.08 7.70 -15.14
C ASN A 89 -6.19 8.96 -15.18
N PHE A 90 -4.89 8.83 -14.91
CA PHE A 90 -3.93 9.95 -14.95
C PHE A 90 -2.94 9.78 -16.11
N SER A 91 -2.40 10.92 -16.58
CA SER A 91 -1.29 10.89 -17.55
C SER A 91 -0.07 10.17 -16.94
N GLN A 92 0.60 9.36 -17.77
CA GLN A 92 1.87 8.71 -17.41
C GLN A 92 3.08 9.63 -17.59
N ASP A 93 2.86 10.85 -18.08
CA ASP A 93 3.89 11.85 -18.33
C ASP A 93 3.85 13.02 -17.32
N GLY A 94 4.95 13.77 -17.26
CA GLY A 94 5.04 15.02 -16.50
C GLY A 94 4.82 14.84 -14.99
N ALA A 95 4.21 15.85 -14.37
CA ALA A 95 3.97 15.87 -12.93
C ALA A 95 3.00 14.77 -12.48
N TRP A 96 1.97 14.47 -13.27
CA TRP A 96 1.02 13.41 -12.96
C TRP A 96 1.69 12.03 -12.98
N GLY A 97 2.42 11.70 -14.04
CA GLY A 97 3.14 10.42 -14.12
C GLY A 97 4.18 10.25 -13.01
N THR A 98 4.93 11.33 -12.72
CA THR A 98 5.90 11.32 -11.62
C THR A 98 5.22 11.11 -10.27
N TRP A 99 4.07 11.75 -10.04
CA TRP A 99 3.28 11.56 -8.83
C TRP A 99 2.76 10.12 -8.71
N VAL A 100 2.19 9.53 -9.77
CA VAL A 100 1.71 8.14 -9.75
C VAL A 100 2.83 7.19 -9.34
N GLY A 101 4.00 7.31 -9.97
CA GLY A 101 5.16 6.47 -9.64
C GLY A 101 5.66 6.70 -8.22
N ARG A 102 5.79 7.95 -7.79
CA ARG A 102 6.26 8.29 -6.44
C ARG A 102 5.28 7.80 -5.37
N TRP A 103 3.99 8.14 -5.47
CA TRP A 103 2.95 7.71 -4.55
C TRP A 103 2.93 6.19 -4.42
N THR A 104 2.96 5.45 -5.54
CA THR A 104 2.97 3.99 -5.53
C THR A 104 4.18 3.44 -4.78
N ALA A 105 5.37 3.98 -5.03
CA ALA A 105 6.58 3.56 -4.33
C ALA A 105 6.53 3.87 -2.84
N GLU A 106 5.93 5.01 -2.46
CA GLU A 106 5.78 5.40 -1.06
C GLU A 106 4.78 4.50 -0.32
N GLU A 107 3.59 4.24 -0.89
CA GLU A 107 2.57 3.35 -0.32
C GLU A 107 3.07 1.91 -0.16
N ASN A 108 3.84 1.39 -1.12
CA ASN A 108 4.36 0.03 -1.04
C ASN A 108 5.20 -0.22 0.23
N ARG A 109 5.83 0.82 0.79
CA ARG A 109 6.57 0.71 2.05
C ARG A 109 5.68 0.37 3.24
N HIS A 110 4.41 0.79 3.23
CA HIS A 110 3.47 0.52 4.33
C HIS A 110 3.21 -0.99 4.45
N GLY A 111 2.83 -1.64 3.34
CA GLY A 111 2.62 -3.08 3.29
C GLY A 111 3.86 -3.86 3.72
N ILE A 112 5.05 -3.48 3.23
CA ILE A 112 6.32 -4.10 3.63
C ILE A 112 6.54 -4.00 5.15
N ALA A 113 6.41 -2.81 5.72
CA ALA A 113 6.67 -2.59 7.14
C ALA A 113 5.72 -3.41 8.03
N ILE A 114 4.43 -3.43 7.68
CA ILE A 114 3.44 -4.17 8.46
C ILE A 114 3.64 -5.69 8.31
N ARG A 115 3.90 -6.16 7.10
CA ARG A 115 4.13 -7.59 6.82
C ARG A 115 5.37 -8.09 7.55
N ASP A 116 6.48 -7.38 7.44
CA ASP A 116 7.72 -7.78 8.11
C ASP A 116 7.56 -7.75 9.63
N TYR A 117 6.87 -6.74 10.18
CA TYR A 117 6.55 -6.70 11.60
C TYR A 117 5.76 -7.93 12.03
N LEU A 118 4.67 -8.26 11.33
CA LEU A 118 3.81 -9.39 11.66
C LEU A 118 4.52 -10.75 11.54
N VAL A 119 5.38 -10.92 10.53
CA VAL A 119 6.13 -12.16 10.31
C VAL A 119 7.26 -12.31 11.33
N VAL A 120 8.08 -11.27 11.53
CA VAL A 120 9.24 -11.32 12.43
C VAL A 120 8.81 -11.47 13.88
N THR A 121 7.80 -10.72 14.32
CA THR A 121 7.26 -10.83 15.69
C THR A 121 6.35 -12.05 15.88
N ARG A 122 6.00 -12.74 14.78
CA ARG A 122 4.98 -13.81 14.79
C ARG A 122 3.64 -13.32 15.36
N GLY A 123 3.29 -12.08 15.06
CA GLY A 123 2.11 -11.37 15.56
C GLY A 123 0.80 -12.02 15.14
N VAL A 124 0.76 -12.71 13.99
CA VAL A 124 -0.39 -13.47 13.48
C VAL A 124 0.09 -14.72 12.76
N ASP A 125 -0.83 -15.64 12.45
CA ASP A 125 -0.53 -16.80 11.61
C ASP A 125 -0.14 -16.34 10.19
N PRO A 126 1.13 -16.53 9.77
CA PRO A 126 1.58 -16.08 8.46
C PRO A 126 0.97 -16.90 7.31
N VAL A 127 0.55 -18.15 7.54
CA VAL A 127 -0.08 -18.99 6.51
C VAL A 127 -1.50 -18.50 6.25
N ALA A 128 -2.28 -18.26 7.30
CA ALA A 128 -3.62 -17.71 7.17
C ALA A 128 -3.60 -16.29 6.57
N LEU A 129 -2.64 -15.46 6.98
CA LEU A 129 -2.45 -14.12 6.43
C LEU A 129 -2.16 -14.15 4.93
N GLU A 130 -1.23 -15.01 4.49
CA GLU A 130 -0.89 -15.16 3.08
C GLU A 130 -2.07 -15.68 2.24
N ALA A 131 -2.84 -16.63 2.77
CA ALA A 131 -4.06 -17.11 2.11
C ALA A 131 -5.09 -15.98 1.96
N ALA A 132 -5.29 -15.16 3.00
CA ALA A 132 -6.18 -13.99 2.94
C ALA A 132 -5.69 -12.96 1.92
N ARG A 133 -4.38 -12.70 1.86
CA ARG A 133 -3.75 -11.81 0.88
C ARG A 133 -4.00 -12.27 -0.55
N MET A 134 -3.79 -13.57 -0.82
CA MET A 134 -4.05 -14.14 -2.14
C MET A 134 -5.51 -13.96 -2.56
N ILE A 135 -6.47 -14.18 -1.66
CA ILE A 135 -7.89 -13.96 -1.95
C ILE A 135 -8.17 -12.48 -2.21
N HIS A 136 -7.70 -11.61 -1.32
CA HIS A 136 -8.01 -10.18 -1.37
C HIS A 136 -7.43 -9.52 -2.62
N MET A 137 -6.16 -9.77 -2.94
CA MET A 137 -5.51 -9.25 -4.14
C MET A 137 -6.09 -9.84 -5.44
N THR A 138 -6.54 -11.10 -5.43
CA THR A 138 -7.18 -11.71 -6.62
C THR A 138 -8.53 -11.06 -6.91
N ASN A 139 -9.31 -10.78 -5.88
CA ASN A 139 -10.58 -10.04 -6.04
C ASN A 139 -10.34 -8.61 -6.50
N GLY A 140 -9.24 -8.02 -6.03
CA GLY A 140 -8.89 -6.62 -6.30
C GLY A 140 -9.89 -5.65 -5.72
N VAL A 141 -9.75 -4.38 -6.09
CA VAL A 141 -10.76 -3.34 -5.86
C VAL A 141 -11.11 -2.72 -7.21
N ALA A 142 -12.40 -2.51 -7.44
CA ALA A 142 -12.92 -1.77 -8.58
C ALA A 142 -13.58 -0.47 -8.09
N ALA A 143 -13.60 0.54 -8.95
CA ALA A 143 -14.44 1.70 -8.72
C ALA A 143 -15.92 1.27 -8.60
N PRO A 144 -16.74 1.98 -7.81
CA PRO A 144 -18.17 1.67 -7.68
C PRO A 144 -18.90 1.67 -9.03
N ASP A 145 -19.95 0.85 -9.14
CA ASP A 145 -20.82 0.85 -10.30
C ASP A 145 -21.40 2.25 -10.54
N ASN A 146 -21.28 2.75 -11.78
CA ASN A 146 -21.64 4.12 -12.21
C ASN A 146 -20.72 5.24 -11.71
N TRP A 147 -19.51 4.93 -11.25
CA TRP A 147 -18.47 5.94 -11.07
C TRP A 147 -17.97 6.43 -12.44
N GLY A 148 -18.38 7.64 -12.84
CA GLY A 148 -18.11 8.22 -14.15
C GLY A 148 -16.71 8.83 -14.34
N GLY A 149 -15.75 8.46 -13.50
CA GLY A 149 -14.45 9.15 -13.38
C GLY A 149 -14.55 10.45 -12.57
N PHE A 150 -13.43 11.18 -12.49
CA PHE A 150 -13.51 12.63 -12.31
C PHE A 150 -14.12 13.24 -13.55
#